data_AF-A0A938NK43-F1
#
_entry.id   AF-A0A938NK43-F1
#
_cell.length_a   1.000
_cell.length_b   1.000
_cell.length_c   1.000
_cell.angle_alpha   90.00
_cell.angle_beta   90.00
_cell.angle_gamma   90.00
#
_symmetry.space_group_name_H-M   'P 1'
#
loop_
_entity.id
_entity.type
_entity.pdbx_description
1 polymer ?
#
loop_
_entity_poly.entity_id
_entity_poly.type
_entity_poly.pdbx_seq_one_letter_code
_entity_poly.pdbx_strand_id
1 'polypeptide(L)'
;MIVHPLRLLSILSVLGLAGLAACAPSESYRLGQGFYSEQFTQEQVQASAKAGKVSAVGKFSFEANSCGNYSTGLADRHLVHDTLREKLPELGANAAEHVGATERFGYMVLSMILLPMGCSDWTVSGQALLVDVPALPPSR
;
A
#
# COMPACT_ATOMS: atom_id res chain seq x y z
N MET A 1 48.39 10.27 4.48
CA MET A 1 47.21 10.16 3.60
C MET A 1 46.07 10.91 4.26
N ILE A 2 45.76 12.11 3.78
CA ILE A 2 44.78 13.01 4.41
C ILE A 2 43.41 12.75 3.76
N VAL A 3 42.59 11.95 4.44
CA VAL A 3 41.19 11.73 4.04
C VAL A 3 40.45 13.05 4.27
N HIS A 4 40.03 13.69 3.18
CA HIS A 4 39.39 15.00 3.23
C HIS A 4 38.05 14.91 4.00
N PRO A 5 37.81 15.78 5.01
CA PRO A 5 36.58 15.77 5.82
C PRO A 5 35.31 16.02 4.99
N LEU A 6 35.46 16.60 3.80
CA LEU A 6 34.37 16.87 2.86
C LEU A 6 33.78 15.59 2.23
N ARG A 7 34.55 14.51 2.12
CA ARG A 7 34.06 13.21 1.60
C ARG A 7 33.30 12.39 2.64
N LEU A 8 33.58 12.59 3.93
CA LEU A 8 32.85 11.93 5.01
C LEU A 8 31.43 12.49 5.15
N LEU A 9 31.26 13.81 4.99
CA LEU A 9 29.95 14.46 5.04
C LEU A 9 29.01 13.97 3.93
N SER A 10 29.51 13.81 2.69
CA SER A 10 28.68 13.34 1.57
C SER A 10 28.17 11.90 1.78
N ILE A 11 28.97 11.03 2.40
CA ILE A 11 28.59 9.63 2.65
C ILE A 11 27.56 9.53 3.77
N LEU A 12 27.66 10.37 4.83
CA LEU A 12 26.64 10.44 5.87
C LEU A 12 25.29 10.96 5.35
N SER A 13 25.30 11.93 4.43
CA SER A 13 24.07 12.49 3.86
C SER A 13 23.31 11.50 2.99
N VAL A 14 24.01 10.64 2.24
CA VAL A 14 23.37 9.60 1.42
C VAL A 14 22.83 8.45 2.28
N LEU A 15 23.51 8.11 3.39
CA LEU A 15 23.04 7.11 4.34
C LEU A 15 21.82 7.61 5.16
N GLY A 16 21.71 8.92 5.40
CA GLY A 16 20.58 9.52 6.10
C GLY A 16 19.27 9.53 5.29
N LEU A 17 19.33 9.65 3.96
CA LEU A 17 18.12 9.63 3.12
C LEU A 17 17.55 8.23 2.89
N ALA A 18 18.35 7.17 3.07
CA ALA A 18 17.89 5.80 2.86
C ALA A 18 16.98 5.28 4.00
N GLY A 19 16.97 5.93 5.17
CA GLY A 19 16.17 5.54 6.32
C GLY A 19 14.69 5.98 6.29
N LEU A 20 14.31 6.84 5.35
CA LEU A 20 12.98 7.49 5.33
C LEU A 20 11.91 6.70 4.55
N ALA A 21 12.29 5.65 3.84
CA ALA A 21 11.37 4.84 3.04
C ALA A 21 10.90 3.56 3.74
N ALA A 22 11.28 3.35 5.01
CA ALA A 22 11.15 2.10 5.75
C ALA A 22 9.71 1.63 6.03
N CYS A 23 8.68 2.34 5.57
CA CYS A 23 7.27 1.95 5.70
C CYS A 23 6.40 2.43 4.52
N ALA A 24 7.00 2.89 3.43
CA ALA A 24 6.23 3.39 2.30
C ALA A 24 5.75 2.22 1.43
N PRO A 25 4.44 2.09 1.15
CA PRO A 25 3.94 1.18 0.14
C PRO A 25 4.46 1.55 -1.25
N SER A 26 4.29 0.64 -2.21
CA SER A 26 4.78 0.80 -3.57
C SER A 26 4.18 2.01 -4.26
N GLU A 27 4.88 2.45 -5.30
CA GLU A 27 4.49 3.64 -6.05
C GLU A 27 3.08 3.51 -6.64
N SER A 28 2.67 2.31 -7.06
CA SER A 28 1.31 2.07 -7.56
C SER A 28 0.26 2.42 -6.50
N TYR A 29 0.42 1.98 -5.26
CA TYR A 29 -0.48 2.35 -4.17
C TYR A 29 -0.33 3.82 -3.76
N ARG A 30 0.88 4.38 -3.77
CA ARG A 30 1.06 5.81 -3.45
C ARG A 30 0.42 6.74 -4.48
N LEU A 31 0.31 6.31 -5.73
CA LEU A 31 -0.29 7.07 -6.83
C LEU A 31 -1.78 6.75 -7.06
N GLY A 32 -2.40 5.88 -6.25
CA GLY A 32 -3.81 5.53 -6.42
C GLY A 32 -4.09 4.59 -7.61
N GLN A 33 -3.08 3.85 -8.06
CA GLN A 33 -3.15 2.91 -9.19
C GLN A 33 -3.10 1.44 -8.72
N GLY A 34 -3.23 1.21 -7.41
CA GLY A 34 -3.21 -0.13 -6.84
C GLY A 34 -4.46 -0.94 -7.20
N PHE A 35 -4.29 -2.26 -7.21
CA PHE A 35 -5.36 -3.23 -7.37
C PHE A 35 -5.23 -4.31 -6.30
N TYR A 36 -6.35 -4.74 -5.75
CA TYR A 36 -6.39 -5.81 -4.75
C TYR A 36 -7.55 -6.77 -5.00
N SER A 37 -7.24 -8.07 -4.99
CA SER A 37 -8.21 -9.16 -4.83
C SER A 37 -7.44 -10.42 -4.41
N GLU A 38 -8.05 -11.25 -3.56
CA GLU A 38 -7.49 -12.56 -3.20
C GLU A 38 -7.77 -13.62 -4.27
N GLN A 39 -8.71 -13.36 -5.19
CA GLN A 39 -9.28 -14.36 -6.09
C GLN A 39 -9.03 -14.07 -7.56
N PHE A 40 -8.86 -12.80 -7.92
CA PHE A 40 -8.82 -12.37 -9.32
C PHE A 40 -7.57 -11.55 -9.61
N THR A 41 -7.05 -11.65 -10.83
CA THR A 41 -6.10 -10.68 -11.36
C THR A 41 -6.84 -9.44 -11.85
N GLN A 42 -6.12 -8.32 -12.00
CA GLN A 42 -6.70 -7.09 -12.51
C GLN A 42 -7.28 -7.28 -13.92
N GLU A 43 -6.61 -8.06 -14.77
CA GLU A 43 -7.08 -8.36 -16.13
C GLU A 43 -8.37 -9.16 -16.12
N GLN A 44 -8.53 -10.12 -15.19
CA GLN A 44 -9.76 -10.90 -15.03
C GLN A 44 -10.94 -10.02 -14.59
N VAL A 45 -10.69 -9.09 -13.66
CA VAL A 45 -11.71 -8.11 -13.24
C VAL A 45 -12.10 -7.19 -14.40
N GLN A 46 -11.12 -6.67 -15.16
CA GLN A 46 -11.41 -5.83 -16.32
C GLN A 46 -12.18 -6.58 -17.43
N ALA A 47 -11.86 -7.85 -17.67
CA ALA A 47 -12.60 -8.69 -18.62
C ALA A 47 -14.04 -8.93 -18.14
N SER A 48 -14.20 -9.21 -16.84
CA SER A 48 -15.52 -9.41 -16.22
C SER A 48 -16.35 -8.13 -16.23
N ALA A 49 -15.73 -6.96 -16.04
CA ALA A 49 -16.40 -5.66 -16.10
C ALA A 49 -16.94 -5.38 -17.50
N LYS A 50 -16.17 -5.68 -18.56
CA LYS A 50 -16.63 -5.58 -19.96
C LYS A 50 -17.80 -6.52 -20.27
N ALA A 51 -17.89 -7.65 -19.56
CA ALA A 51 -19.00 -8.59 -19.66
C ALA A 51 -20.20 -8.24 -18.77
N GLY A 52 -20.18 -7.10 -18.07
CA GLY A 52 -21.26 -6.68 -17.16
C GLY A 52 -21.34 -7.52 -15.87
N LYS A 53 -20.23 -8.16 -15.47
CA LYS A 53 -20.13 -9.05 -14.30
C LYS A 53 -19.43 -8.42 -13.10
N VAL A 54 -19.24 -7.11 -13.12
CA VAL A 54 -18.63 -6.36 -12.02
C VAL A 54 -19.57 -5.23 -11.63
N SER A 55 -19.87 -5.15 -10.33
CA SER A 55 -20.67 -4.08 -9.74
C SER A 55 -19.80 -3.20 -8.86
N ALA A 56 -19.90 -1.88 -9.03
CA ALA A 56 -19.30 -0.94 -8.09
C ALA A 56 -20.13 -0.92 -6.80
N VAL A 57 -19.50 -1.29 -5.69
CA VAL A 57 -20.13 -1.34 -4.37
C VAL A 57 -20.08 0.03 -3.69
N GLY A 58 -19.01 0.78 -3.92
CA GLY A 58 -18.85 2.13 -3.39
C GLY A 58 -17.38 2.56 -3.36
N LYS A 59 -17.15 3.79 -2.88
CA LYS A 59 -15.81 4.25 -2.53
C LYS A 59 -15.55 3.98 -1.06
N PHE A 60 -14.31 3.68 -0.71
CA PHE A 60 -13.90 3.47 0.68
C PHE A 60 -12.70 4.35 1.05
N SER A 61 -12.53 4.54 2.35
CA SER A 61 -11.38 5.21 2.96
C SER A 61 -11.21 4.64 4.36
N PHE A 62 -10.15 3.88 4.57
CA PHE A 62 -9.86 3.18 5.82
C PHE A 62 -8.58 3.69 6.42
N GLU A 63 -8.59 3.92 7.73
CA GLU A 63 -7.37 4.10 8.50
C GLU A 63 -6.65 2.76 8.60
N ALA A 64 -5.34 2.80 8.35
CA ALA A 64 -4.41 1.69 8.44
C ALA A 64 -3.15 2.16 9.16
N ASN A 65 -2.76 1.45 10.21
CA ASN A 65 -1.52 1.71 10.92
C ASN A 65 -0.56 0.55 10.69
N SER A 66 0.72 0.88 10.51
CA SER A 66 1.76 -0.13 10.47
C SER A 66 3.01 0.39 11.14
N CYS A 67 3.64 -0.48 11.92
CA CYS A 67 4.82 -0.18 12.72
C CYS A 67 5.90 -1.19 12.38
N GLY A 68 7.01 -0.72 11.82
CA GLY A 68 8.15 -1.59 11.53
C GLY A 68 9.23 -0.95 10.69
N ASN A 69 10.16 -1.79 10.23
CA ASN A 69 11.11 -1.46 9.16
C ASN A 69 10.84 -2.43 8.01
N TYR A 70 9.85 -2.09 7.20
CA TYR A 70 9.37 -2.88 6.10
C TYR A 70 10.04 -2.46 4.79
N SER A 71 10.39 -3.44 3.96
CA SER A 71 10.57 -3.18 2.54
C SER A 71 9.23 -2.76 1.94
N THR A 72 9.26 -2.07 0.80
CA THR A 72 8.06 -1.61 0.09
C THR A 72 7.03 -2.73 -0.15
N GLY A 73 7.47 -3.94 -0.52
CA GLY A 73 6.56 -5.07 -0.72
C GLY A 73 5.94 -5.62 0.57
N LEU A 74 6.66 -5.51 1.70
CA LEU A 74 6.09 -5.83 3.02
C LEU A 74 5.11 -4.75 3.49
N ALA A 75 5.36 -3.47 3.15
CA ALA A 75 4.40 -2.40 3.40
C ALA A 75 3.11 -2.62 2.59
N ASP A 76 3.19 -3.00 1.31
CA ASP A 76 2.00 -3.35 0.52
C ASP A 76 1.18 -4.45 1.19
N ARG A 77 1.84 -5.53 1.62
CA ARG A 77 1.16 -6.66 2.26
C ARG A 77 0.54 -6.28 3.60
N HIS A 78 1.33 -5.73 4.51
CA HIS A 78 0.91 -5.53 5.91
C HIS A 78 0.07 -4.28 6.12
N LEU A 79 0.21 -3.27 5.27
CA LEU A 79 -0.58 -2.06 5.37
C LEU A 79 -1.80 -2.12 4.45
N VAL A 80 -1.59 -2.38 3.16
CA VAL A 80 -2.67 -2.28 2.17
C VAL A 80 -3.47 -3.57 2.09
N HIS A 81 -2.81 -4.71 1.84
CA HIS A 81 -3.50 -5.98 1.60
C HIS A 81 -4.22 -6.47 2.84
N ASP A 82 -3.56 -6.45 4.01
CA ASP A 82 -4.20 -6.91 5.25
C ASP A 82 -5.40 -6.02 5.61
N THR A 83 -5.31 -4.69 5.46
CA THR A 83 -6.45 -3.77 5.66
C THR A 83 -7.61 -4.08 4.70
N LEU A 84 -7.32 -4.31 3.43
CA LEU A 84 -8.37 -4.63 2.44
C LEU A 84 -8.94 -6.03 2.64
N ARG A 85 -8.12 -7.02 3.00
CA ARG A 85 -8.58 -8.38 3.32
C ARG A 85 -9.63 -8.36 4.42
N GLU A 86 -9.39 -7.55 5.45
CA GLU A 86 -10.28 -7.42 6.60
C GLU A 86 -11.54 -6.62 6.29
N LYS A 87 -11.40 -5.43 5.68
CA LYS A 87 -12.51 -4.45 5.59
C LYS A 87 -13.32 -4.50 4.30
N LEU A 88 -12.75 -5.01 3.21
CA LEU A 88 -13.47 -5.09 1.93
C LEU A 88 -14.71 -6.01 1.97
N PRO A 89 -14.68 -7.18 2.65
CA PRO A 89 -15.85 -8.04 2.78
C PRO A 89 -17.00 -7.39 3.55
N GLU A 90 -16.71 -6.48 4.49
CA GLU A 90 -17.74 -5.74 5.24
C GLU A 90 -18.59 -4.83 4.34
N LEU A 91 -18.02 -4.42 3.19
CA LEU A 91 -18.74 -3.67 2.17
C LEU A 91 -19.53 -4.58 1.22
N GLY A 92 -19.34 -5.90 1.27
CA GLY A 92 -19.87 -6.83 0.27
C GLY A 92 -19.08 -6.83 -1.04
N ALA A 93 -17.78 -6.49 -0.99
CA ALA A 93 -16.88 -6.47 -2.13
C ALA A 93 -15.80 -7.56 -2.02
N ASN A 94 -15.30 -8.02 -3.17
CA ASN A 94 -14.25 -9.05 -3.29
C ASN A 94 -13.05 -8.62 -4.18
N ALA A 95 -13.11 -7.41 -4.73
CA ALA A 95 -11.98 -6.75 -5.38
C ALA A 95 -12.00 -5.25 -5.10
N ALA A 96 -10.85 -4.59 -5.27
CA ALA A 96 -10.70 -3.14 -5.20
C ALA A 96 -9.79 -2.63 -6.31
N GLU A 97 -10.16 -1.50 -6.89
CA GLU A 97 -9.37 -0.78 -7.89
C GLU A 97 -9.15 0.68 -7.49
N HIS A 98 -8.22 1.33 -8.19
CA HIS A 98 -7.77 2.69 -7.88
C HIS A 98 -7.36 2.84 -6.42
N VAL A 99 -6.70 1.80 -5.88
CA VAL A 99 -6.32 1.76 -4.47
C VAL A 99 -5.15 2.71 -4.25
N GLY A 100 -5.36 3.67 -3.36
CA GLY A 100 -4.41 4.67 -2.92
C GLY A 100 -4.04 4.53 -1.45
N ALA A 101 -2.76 4.70 -1.10
CA ALA A 101 -2.28 4.78 0.27
C ALA A 101 -1.58 6.14 0.49
N THR A 102 -2.16 6.98 1.34
CA THR A 102 -1.63 8.31 1.66
C THR A 102 -1.23 8.40 3.13
N GLU A 103 -0.01 8.86 3.38
CA GLU A 103 0.52 9.04 4.74
C GLU A 103 -0.15 10.25 5.42
N ARG A 104 -0.57 10.07 6.67
CA ARG A 104 -1.00 11.17 7.54
C ARG A 104 0.25 11.75 8.21
N PHE A 105 0.82 12.77 7.59
CA PHE A 105 2.05 13.48 8.02
C PHE A 105 2.05 14.02 9.47
N GLY A 106 0.92 14.03 10.18
CA GLY A 106 0.79 14.59 11.53
C GLY A 106 1.72 13.96 12.59
N TYR A 107 2.20 12.73 12.37
CA TYR A 107 3.05 12.02 13.35
C TYR A 107 4.47 11.73 12.87
N MET A 108 4.84 12.04 11.62
CA MET A 108 6.14 11.70 11.03
C MET A 108 7.34 12.31 11.79
N VAL A 109 7.20 13.55 12.26
CA VAL A 109 8.27 14.23 13.03
C VAL A 109 8.37 13.67 14.45
N LEU A 110 7.25 13.27 15.04
CA LEU A 110 7.20 12.77 16.41
C LEU A 110 7.71 11.31 16.49
N SER A 111 7.40 10.49 15.50
CA SER A 111 7.83 9.09 15.42
C SER A 111 9.33 8.95 15.19
N MET A 112 9.96 9.85 14.43
CA MET A 112 11.43 9.88 14.29
C MET A 112 12.18 10.16 15.60
N ILE A 113 11.56 10.84 16.57
CA ILE A 113 12.21 11.26 17.81
C ILE A 113 12.05 10.20 18.92
N LEU A 114 10.92 9.48 18.95
CA LEU A 114 10.53 8.68 20.11
C LEU A 114 10.56 7.16 19.91
N LEU A 115 10.51 6.66 18.67
CA LEU A 115 10.43 5.22 18.41
C LEU A 115 11.39 4.82 17.27
N PRO A 116 12.39 3.95 17.52
CA PRO A 116 13.27 3.45 16.46
C PRO A 116 12.57 2.52 15.45
N MET A 117 11.27 2.27 15.63
CA MET A 117 10.42 1.57 14.68
C MET A 117 9.54 2.60 13.97
N GLY A 118 9.64 2.66 12.64
CA GLY A 118 8.82 3.56 11.83
C GLY A 118 7.36 3.17 11.95
N CYS A 119 6.62 3.83 12.83
CA CYS A 119 5.16 3.78 12.84
C CYS A 119 4.67 4.90 11.93
N SER A 120 3.84 4.55 10.95
CA SER A 120 3.22 5.50 10.05
C SER A 120 1.72 5.21 9.97
N ASP A 121 0.94 6.27 10.11
CA ASP A 121 -0.50 6.23 9.93
C ASP A 121 -0.81 6.53 8.47
N TRP A 122 -1.53 5.62 7.83
CA TRP A 122 -1.94 5.74 6.44
C TRP A 122 -3.45 5.72 6.32
N THR A 123 -3.92 6.34 5.26
CA THR A 123 -5.28 6.17 4.78
C THR A 123 -5.23 5.37 3.50
N VAL A 124 -5.86 4.19 3.51
CA VAL A 124 -6.05 3.33 2.34
C VAL A 124 -7.42 3.60 1.76
N SER A 125 -7.50 4.04 0.51
CA SER A 125 -8.75 4.45 -0.15
C SER A 125 -8.84 3.88 -1.55
N GLY A 126 -10.04 3.83 -2.11
CA GLY A 126 -10.23 3.27 -3.46
C GLY A 126 -11.69 3.00 -3.78
N GLN A 127 -11.91 2.18 -4.81
CA GLN A 127 -13.23 1.75 -5.25
C GLN A 127 -13.42 0.26 -4.98
N ALA A 128 -14.46 -0.08 -4.23
CA ALA A 128 -14.84 -1.44 -3.90
C ALA A 128 -15.70 -2.03 -5.03
N LEU A 129 -15.37 -3.25 -5.42
CA LEU A 129 -15.98 -3.97 -6.53
C LEU A 129 -16.50 -5.34 -6.05
N LEU A 130 -17.66 -5.73 -6.57
CA LEU A 130 -18.18 -7.08 -6.49
C LEU A 130 -18.08 -7.73 -7.87
N VAL A 131 -17.26 -8.77 -7.96
CA VAL A 131 -17.05 -9.59 -9.15
C VAL A 131 -17.94 -10.83 -9.03
N ASP A 132 -18.96 -10.91 -9.89
CA ASP A 132 -19.99 -11.97 -9.91
C ASP A 132 -19.66 -13.04 -10.95
N VAL A 133 -18.46 -13.62 -10.82
CA VAL A 133 -18.03 -14.81 -11.59
C VAL A 133 -17.28 -15.77 -10.67
N PRO A 134 -17.35 -17.10 -10.95
CA PRO A 134 -16.54 -18.06 -10.23
C PRO A 134 -15.05 -17.73 -10.39
N ALA A 135 -14.29 -17.75 -9.30
CA ALA A 135 -12.84 -17.65 -9.36
C ALA A 135 -12.29 -18.84 -10.18
N LEU A 136 -11.68 -18.55 -11.33
CA LEU A 136 -10.97 -19.58 -12.10
C LEU A 136 -9.69 -19.95 -11.34
N PRO A 137 -9.34 -21.24 -11.23
CA PRO A 137 -8.09 -21.63 -10.59
C PRO A 137 -6.90 -20.99 -11.34
N PRO A 138 -5.84 -20.56 -10.63
CA PRO A 138 -4.69 -19.96 -11.29
C PRO A 138 -4.11 -20.96 -12.29
N SER A 139 -4.00 -20.54 -13.55
CA SER A 139 -3.27 -21.29 -14.58
C SER A 139 -1.82 -21.40 -14.14
N ARG A 140 -1.38 -22.61 -13.76
CA ARG A 140 0.03 -22.92 -13.51
C ARG A 140 0.86 -22.81 -14.77
#